data_AF-A0A7Y2AUH3-F1
#
_entry.id   AF-A0A7Y2AUH3-F1
#
_cell.length_a   1.000
_cell.length_b   1.000
_cell.length_c   1.000
_cell.angle_alpha   90.00
_cell.angle_beta   90.00
_cell.angle_gamma   90.00
#
_symmetry.space_group_name_H-M   'P 1'
#
loop_
_entity.id
_entity.type
_entity.pdbx_description
1 polymer ?
#
loop_
_entity_poly.entity_id
_entity_poly.type
_entity_poly.pdbx_seq_one_letter_code
_entity_poly.pdbx_strand_id
1 'polypeptide(L)'
;MKWKILGLSAALYFLFSPVLSAQLVDLARVDFTILPSGASNFEFSRIRGNFNYPLKLKNEKGYLFLGLDYSNINFVYNQEELSFDSEVITEFQIIDLNIAYVVKLKNDWMLGARFSPGISSNLKLFDSSAEDIVFSGDLVFIKDKKDQSKTNPYRLIVGISYSGNRGFPVPLPFLSYYRKFHSNWSYDLGIPKTNLQYHFSEKNRLKLYAQLDGFTANINGGTPVDQDIAQSINMSLILAGIQYECHFKDHFEFYLRTSYILSRDVQLRDSKKDDIFLIDDSNGGYISTGLRIKI
;
A
#
# COMPACT_ATOMS: atom_id res chain seq x y z
N MET A 1 -2.24 32.14 44.31
CA MET A 1 -2.07 30.74 43.86
C MET A 1 -2.38 30.70 42.36
N LYS A 2 -1.38 30.92 41.50
CA LYS A 2 -1.51 30.99 40.03
C LYS A 2 -0.65 29.89 39.42
N TRP A 3 -1.27 28.85 38.89
CA TRP A 3 -0.57 27.78 38.17
C TRP A 3 -0.34 28.21 36.72
N LYS A 4 0.91 28.04 36.30
CA LYS A 4 1.46 28.34 34.97
C LYS A 4 0.83 27.44 33.91
N ILE A 5 0.23 28.03 32.88
CA ILE A 5 0.02 27.38 31.59
C ILE A 5 1.29 27.61 30.78
N LEU A 6 2.23 26.69 30.88
CA LEU A 6 3.47 26.64 30.09
C LEU A 6 3.72 25.16 29.79
N GLY A 7 3.07 24.65 28.74
CA GLY A 7 3.14 23.23 28.41
C GLY A 7 2.57 22.81 27.06
N LEU A 8 2.27 23.75 26.15
CA LEU A 8 1.72 23.43 24.83
C LEU A 8 2.51 24.00 23.64
N SER A 9 3.53 24.81 23.90
CA SER A 9 4.34 25.45 22.85
C SER A 9 5.64 24.71 22.51
N ALA A 10 6.05 23.70 23.29
CA ALA A 10 7.28 22.95 23.03
C ALA A 10 7.11 21.76 22.06
N ALA A 11 5.87 21.30 21.82
CA ALA A 11 5.60 20.20 20.88
C ALA A 11 5.58 20.65 19.41
N LEU A 12 5.46 21.96 19.14
CA LEU A 12 5.42 22.49 17.77
C LEU A 12 6.80 22.89 17.20
N TYR A 13 7.84 22.95 18.05
CA TYR A 13 9.15 23.50 17.66
C TYR A 13 10.18 22.46 17.19
N PHE A 14 9.83 21.16 17.16
CA PHE A 14 10.74 20.09 16.69
C PHE A 14 10.53 19.68 15.22
N LEU A 15 9.70 20.39 14.45
CA LEU A 15 9.42 20.10 13.04
C LEU A 15 10.46 20.65 12.04
N PHE A 16 11.52 21.33 12.50
CA PHE A 16 12.56 21.86 11.61
C PHE A 16 13.91 21.20 11.90
N SER A 17 14.07 19.97 11.41
CA SER A 17 15.39 19.42 11.09
C SER A 17 15.43 19.16 9.58
N PRO A 18 16.58 19.30 8.90
CA PRO A 18 16.67 19.02 7.48
C PRO A 18 16.39 17.53 7.25
N VAL A 19 15.16 17.23 6.89
CA VAL A 19 14.72 15.87 6.59
C VAL A 19 15.44 15.44 5.32
N LEU A 20 16.37 14.50 5.50
CA LEU A 20 16.85 13.64 4.43
C LEU A 20 15.62 13.04 3.74
N SER A 21 15.37 13.44 2.49
CA SER A 21 14.22 13.03 1.68
C SER A 21 14.26 11.53 1.31
N ALA A 22 14.09 10.66 2.30
CA ALA A 22 13.82 9.25 2.11
C ALA A 22 12.31 9.07 1.88
N GLN A 23 11.86 9.34 0.66
CA GLN A 23 10.46 9.22 0.18
C GLN A 23 9.92 7.77 0.13
N LEU A 24 10.35 6.88 1.03
CA LEU A 24 9.94 5.47 1.01
C LEU A 24 8.65 5.22 1.81
N VAL A 25 8.33 6.11 2.74
CA VAL A 25 7.18 5.96 3.64
C VAL A 25 6.44 7.31 3.71
N ASP A 26 5.16 7.31 3.37
CA ASP A 26 4.29 8.46 3.61
C ASP A 26 4.12 8.63 5.13
N LEU A 27 4.23 9.87 5.65
CA LEU A 27 4.00 10.16 7.07
C LEU A 27 2.57 9.80 7.45
N ALA A 28 1.62 10.16 6.59
CA ALA A 28 0.24 9.79 6.72
C ALA A 28 -0.42 9.75 5.35
N ARG A 29 -1.41 8.89 5.19
CA ARG A 29 -2.18 8.76 3.95
C ARG A 29 -3.61 8.37 4.28
N VAL A 30 -4.55 8.92 3.54
CA VAL A 30 -5.92 8.43 3.47
C VAL A 30 -6.27 8.27 2.00
N ASP A 31 -6.82 7.13 1.63
CA ASP A 31 -7.31 6.90 0.28
C ASP A 31 -8.58 6.08 0.22
N PHE A 32 -9.31 6.33 -0.86
CA PHE A 32 -10.52 5.63 -1.23
C PHE A 32 -10.31 5.00 -2.60
N THR A 33 -10.80 3.78 -2.76
CA THR A 33 -10.71 3.01 -3.99
C THR A 33 -12.07 2.41 -4.29
N ILE A 34 -12.44 2.40 -5.57
CA ILE A 34 -13.65 1.75 -6.07
C ILE A 34 -13.38 1.01 -7.38
N LEU A 35 -13.92 -0.19 -7.46
CA LEU A 35 -14.12 -0.98 -8.67
C LEU A 35 -15.65 -1.06 -8.85
N PRO A 36 -16.23 -0.27 -9.77
CA PRO A 36 -17.66 -0.36 -10.06
C PRO A 36 -17.99 -1.66 -10.81
N SER A 37 -19.17 -2.23 -10.56
CA SER A 37 -19.67 -3.46 -11.18
C SER A 37 -19.39 -3.51 -12.69
N GLY A 38 -19.76 -2.46 -13.42
CA GLY A 38 -19.51 -2.37 -14.85
C GLY A 38 -20.16 -3.54 -15.60
N ALA A 39 -19.35 -4.40 -16.22
CA ALA A 39 -19.80 -5.62 -16.91
C ALA A 39 -19.82 -6.87 -15.99
N SER A 40 -19.40 -6.72 -14.73
CA SER A 40 -19.34 -7.77 -13.72
C SER A 40 -20.39 -7.54 -12.64
N ASN A 41 -20.87 -8.61 -12.01
CA ASN A 41 -21.75 -8.51 -10.85
C ASN A 41 -20.99 -8.27 -9.54
N PHE A 42 -19.72 -7.88 -9.61
CA PHE A 42 -18.81 -7.73 -8.47
C PHE A 42 -18.35 -6.28 -8.33
N GLU A 43 -18.68 -5.66 -7.19
CA GLU A 43 -18.18 -4.36 -6.80
C GLU A 43 -17.21 -4.48 -5.63
N PHE A 44 -16.19 -3.64 -5.65
CA PHE A 44 -15.24 -3.54 -4.55
C PHE A 44 -15.04 -2.07 -4.17
N SER A 45 -15.01 -1.82 -2.87
CA SER A 45 -14.56 -0.53 -2.35
C SER A 45 -13.60 -0.73 -1.19
N ARG A 46 -12.64 0.20 -1.06
CA ARG A 46 -11.66 0.19 0.01
C ARG A 46 -11.40 1.59 0.51
N ILE A 47 -11.54 1.79 1.82
CA ILE A 47 -11.00 2.95 2.52
C ILE A 47 -9.73 2.50 3.24
N ARG A 48 -8.63 3.21 3.02
CA ARG A 48 -7.36 2.97 3.70
C ARG A 48 -6.87 4.22 4.39
N GLY A 49 -6.40 4.07 5.63
CA GLY A 49 -5.70 5.10 6.39
C GLY A 49 -4.35 4.56 6.86
N ASN A 50 -3.32 5.40 6.84
CA ASN A 50 -2.05 5.05 7.47
C ASN A 50 -1.35 6.23 8.11
N PHE A 51 -0.49 5.90 9.05
CA PHE A 51 0.35 6.83 9.78
C PHE A 51 1.70 6.17 10.11
N ASN A 52 2.79 6.92 9.99
CA ASN A 52 4.15 6.47 10.30
C ASN A 52 4.89 7.55 11.07
N TYR A 53 5.57 7.18 12.15
CA TYR A 53 6.35 8.07 12.98
C TYR A 53 7.85 7.75 12.89
N PRO A 54 8.69 8.67 12.39
CA PRO A 54 10.13 8.48 12.29
C PRO A 54 10.84 8.78 13.63
N LEU A 55 11.63 7.82 14.09
CA LEU A 55 12.51 7.89 15.25
C LEU A 55 13.97 7.87 14.80
N LYS A 56 14.69 8.98 14.99
CA LYS A 56 16.13 9.05 14.70
C LYS A 56 16.92 8.21 15.72
N LEU A 57 17.83 7.38 15.24
CA LEU A 57 18.66 6.54 16.10
C LEU A 57 19.89 7.30 16.61
N LYS A 58 20.37 6.95 17.81
CA LYS A 58 21.50 7.60 18.49
C LYS A 58 22.78 7.67 17.67
N ASN A 59 23.00 6.69 16.79
CA ASN A 59 24.22 6.59 15.98
C ASN A 59 24.17 7.48 14.72
N GLU A 60 23.09 8.25 14.53
CA GLU A 60 22.79 9.14 13.38
C GLU A 60 22.81 8.49 11.98
N LYS A 61 23.11 7.20 11.91
CA LYS A 61 23.20 6.44 10.66
C LYS A 61 21.87 5.86 10.21
N GLY A 62 20.80 5.98 10.99
CA GLY A 62 19.52 5.36 10.64
C GLY A 62 18.30 5.89 11.38
N TYR A 63 17.15 5.41 10.93
CA TYR A 63 15.83 5.73 11.43
C TYR A 63 15.06 4.43 11.71
N LEU A 64 14.27 4.44 12.77
CA LEU A 64 13.21 3.47 13.02
C LEU A 64 11.88 4.15 12.72
N PHE A 65 10.99 3.50 11.99
CA PHE A 65 9.64 3.97 11.72
C PHE A 65 8.66 3.04 12.43
N LEU A 66 7.76 3.63 13.19
CA LEU A 66 6.63 2.93 13.79
C LEU A 66 5.35 3.46 13.16
N GLY A 67 4.55 2.57 12.58
CA GLY A 67 3.35 2.98 11.86
C GLY A 67 2.18 2.05 12.06
N LEU A 68 1.01 2.52 11.66
CA LEU A 68 -0.25 1.79 11.65
C LEU A 68 -0.88 1.96 10.27
N ASP A 69 -1.28 0.86 9.65
CA ASP A 69 -2.14 0.85 8.46
C ASP A 69 -3.50 0.25 8.86
N TYR A 70 -4.59 0.86 8.40
CA TYR A 70 -5.94 0.33 8.49
C TYR A 70 -6.58 0.32 7.11
N SER A 71 -7.25 -0.76 6.73
CA SER A 71 -8.11 -0.82 5.56
C SER A 71 -9.47 -1.42 5.92
N ASN A 72 -10.54 -0.80 5.46
CA ASN A 72 -11.88 -1.36 5.43
C ASN A 72 -12.24 -1.65 3.98
N ILE A 73 -12.64 -2.88 3.70
CA ILE A 73 -12.89 -3.41 2.37
C ILE A 73 -14.32 -3.90 2.33
N ASN A 74 -15.07 -3.50 1.31
CA ASN A 74 -16.46 -3.92 1.11
C ASN A 74 -16.63 -4.52 -0.28
N PHE A 75 -17.39 -5.61 -0.34
CA PHE A 75 -17.84 -6.29 -1.54
C PHE A 75 -19.34 -6.18 -1.69
N VAL A 76 -19.76 -6.00 -2.94
CA VAL A 76 -21.16 -6.15 -3.34
C VAL A 76 -21.16 -7.17 -4.47
N TYR A 77 -21.99 -8.20 -4.35
CA TYR A 77 -22.13 -9.26 -5.34
C TYR A 77 -23.63 -9.57 -5.54
N ASN A 78 -23.98 -10.14 -6.70
CA ASN A 78 -25.33 -10.64 -6.93
C ASN A 78 -25.53 -11.98 -6.21
N GLN A 79 -26.26 -11.96 -5.09
CA GLN A 79 -26.46 -13.12 -4.21
C GLN A 79 -27.12 -14.32 -4.90
N GLU A 80 -27.93 -14.10 -5.93
CA GLU A 80 -28.68 -15.15 -6.61
C GLU A 80 -27.80 -16.10 -7.45
N GLU A 81 -26.54 -15.75 -7.69
CA GLU A 81 -25.60 -16.51 -8.53
C GLU A 81 -24.60 -17.37 -7.74
N LEU A 82 -24.54 -17.25 -6.42
CA LEU A 82 -23.56 -17.95 -5.57
C LEU A 82 -24.20 -19.17 -4.86
N SER A 83 -23.50 -20.30 -4.86
CA SER A 83 -23.95 -21.56 -4.23
C SER A 83 -23.71 -21.62 -2.71
N PHE A 84 -23.24 -20.54 -2.08
CA PHE A 84 -22.83 -20.50 -0.68
C PHE A 84 -23.31 -19.24 0.04
N ASP A 85 -23.27 -19.27 1.38
CA ASP A 85 -23.55 -18.10 2.21
C ASP A 85 -22.47 -17.05 2.00
N SER A 86 -22.85 -16.01 1.27
CA SER A 86 -21.96 -14.96 0.85
C SER A 86 -21.90 -13.82 1.87
N GLU A 87 -22.82 -13.73 2.84
CA GLU A 87 -22.85 -12.62 3.82
C GLU A 87 -21.52 -12.49 4.58
N VAL A 88 -20.86 -13.61 4.82
CA VAL A 88 -19.55 -13.70 5.48
C VAL A 88 -18.39 -13.16 4.65
N ILE A 89 -18.58 -12.89 3.35
CA ILE A 89 -17.56 -12.33 2.44
C ILE A 89 -17.91 -10.92 1.95
N THR A 90 -18.73 -10.17 2.70
CA THR A 90 -19.12 -8.80 2.35
C THR A 90 -18.16 -7.73 2.84
N GLU A 91 -17.62 -7.86 4.04
CA GLU A 91 -16.80 -6.85 4.68
C GLU A 91 -15.55 -7.47 5.29
N PHE A 92 -14.40 -6.84 5.05
CA PHE A 92 -13.13 -7.23 5.64
C PHE A 92 -12.39 -6.02 6.19
N GLN A 93 -11.63 -6.27 7.26
CA GLN A 93 -10.82 -5.27 7.94
C GLN A 93 -9.38 -5.76 8.02
N ILE A 94 -8.46 -4.86 7.71
CA ILE A 94 -7.03 -5.12 7.74
C ILE A 94 -6.38 -4.08 8.66
N ILE A 95 -5.65 -4.54 9.67
CA ILE A 95 -4.83 -3.69 10.54
C ILE A 95 -3.40 -4.24 10.52
N ASP A 96 -2.43 -3.41 10.18
CA ASP A 96 -1.00 -3.74 10.25
C ASP A 96 -0.26 -2.78 11.17
N LEU A 97 0.54 -3.34 12.09
CA LEU A 97 1.56 -2.58 12.82
C LEU A 97 2.84 -2.59 11.97
N ASN A 98 3.32 -1.44 11.52
CA ASN A 98 4.53 -1.34 10.71
C ASN A 98 5.74 -1.00 11.58
N ILE A 99 6.77 -1.83 11.52
CA ILE A 99 8.07 -1.59 12.14
C ILE A 99 9.11 -1.61 11.03
N ALA A 100 9.63 -0.44 10.65
CA ALA A 100 10.63 -0.34 9.59
C ALA A 100 11.93 0.27 10.09
N TYR A 101 13.05 -0.31 9.68
CA TYR A 101 14.39 0.13 10.00
C TYR A 101 15.13 0.51 8.74
N VAL A 102 15.70 1.71 8.72
CA VAL A 102 16.49 2.21 7.59
C VAL A 102 17.85 2.66 8.08
N VAL A 103 18.92 2.11 7.51
CA VAL A 103 20.30 2.45 7.88
C VAL A 103 21.17 2.73 6.67
N LYS A 104 22.03 3.75 6.78
CA LYS A 104 23.05 4.07 5.79
C LYS A 104 24.19 3.06 5.85
N LEU A 105 24.55 2.54 4.69
CA LEU A 105 25.69 1.67 4.44
C LEU A 105 26.83 2.46 3.77
N LYS A 106 27.89 1.75 3.33
CA LYS A 106 28.99 2.34 2.54
C LYS A 106 28.52 2.66 1.11
N ASN A 107 29.25 3.55 0.43
CA ASN A 107 29.03 3.90 -0.99
C ASN A 107 27.62 4.41 -1.32
N ASP A 108 27.03 5.18 -0.40
CA ASP A 108 25.68 5.77 -0.51
C ASP A 108 24.54 4.74 -0.64
N TRP A 109 24.80 3.49 -0.27
CA TRP A 109 23.75 2.50 -0.13
C TRP A 109 23.02 2.68 1.20
N MET A 110 21.76 2.30 1.23
CA MET A 110 20.94 2.19 2.43
C MET A 110 20.31 0.80 2.46
N LEU A 111 20.21 0.22 3.64
CA LEU A 111 19.41 -0.98 3.89
C LEU A 111 18.08 -0.54 4.50
N GLY A 112 16.97 -0.97 3.92
CA GLY A 112 15.64 -0.88 4.48
C GLY A 112 15.14 -2.28 4.82
N ALA A 113 14.67 -2.47 6.05
CA ALA A 113 13.97 -3.67 6.47
C ALA A 113 12.62 -3.27 7.07
N ARG A 114 11.54 -3.95 6.70
CA ARG A 114 10.22 -3.75 7.32
C ARG A 114 9.67 -5.10 7.78
N PHE A 115 9.06 -5.08 8.95
CA PHE A 115 8.24 -6.17 9.45
C PHE A 115 6.89 -5.60 9.88
N SER A 116 5.82 -6.24 9.42
CA SER A 116 4.45 -5.83 9.73
C SER A 116 3.59 -7.02 10.11
N PRO A 117 3.45 -7.34 11.41
CA PRO A 117 2.37 -8.19 11.87
C PRO A 117 1.04 -7.45 11.77
N GLY A 118 -0.01 -8.17 11.41
CA GLY A 118 -1.34 -7.60 11.28
C GLY A 118 -2.43 -8.64 11.40
N ILE A 119 -3.67 -8.16 11.34
CA ILE A 119 -4.89 -8.96 11.29
C ILE A 119 -5.59 -8.62 9.97
N SER A 120 -6.06 -9.64 9.26
CA SER A 120 -6.80 -9.47 8.00
C SER A 120 -7.98 -10.43 7.98
N SER A 121 -9.18 -9.97 8.35
CA SER A 121 -10.37 -10.83 8.40
C SER A 121 -11.70 -10.09 8.32
N ASN A 122 -12.80 -10.84 8.26
CA ASN A 122 -14.19 -10.35 8.33
C ASN A 122 -14.72 -10.20 9.78
N LEU A 123 -13.86 -10.29 10.79
CA LEU A 123 -14.26 -10.14 12.20
C LEU A 123 -14.48 -8.67 12.59
N LYS A 124 -15.35 -8.48 13.58
CA LYS A 124 -15.33 -7.25 14.38
C LYS A 124 -14.02 -7.23 15.17
N LEU A 125 -13.33 -6.08 15.17
CA LEU A 125 -11.95 -5.86 15.68
C LEU A 125 -11.56 -6.47 17.04
N PHE A 126 -12.51 -6.95 17.84
CA PHE A 126 -12.30 -7.47 19.18
C PHE A 126 -12.52 -8.99 19.33
N ASP A 127 -12.97 -9.67 18.26
CA ASP A 127 -13.23 -11.12 18.25
C ASP A 127 -12.12 -11.93 17.55
N SER A 128 -10.93 -11.33 17.35
CA SER A 128 -9.83 -11.87 16.55
C SER A 128 -9.28 -13.21 17.08
N SER A 129 -9.19 -14.21 16.21
CA SER A 129 -8.51 -15.48 16.49
C SER A 129 -7.02 -15.42 16.10
N ALA A 130 -6.19 -16.34 16.62
CA ALA A 130 -4.78 -16.42 16.23
C ALA A 130 -4.58 -16.78 14.75
N GLU A 131 -5.60 -17.37 14.11
CA GLU A 131 -5.59 -17.77 12.70
C GLU A 131 -5.74 -16.57 11.76
N ASP A 132 -6.22 -15.43 12.27
CA ASP A 132 -6.39 -14.18 11.50
C ASP A 132 -5.11 -13.35 11.38
N ILE A 133 -4.04 -13.77 12.05
CA ILE A 133 -2.75 -13.07 12.06
C ILE A 133 -2.02 -13.30 10.74
N VAL A 134 -1.69 -12.19 10.09
CA VAL A 134 -0.87 -12.16 8.87
C VAL A 134 0.46 -11.49 9.15
N PHE A 135 1.50 -11.94 8.45
CA PHE A 135 2.82 -11.34 8.51
C PHE A 135 3.21 -10.81 7.14
N SER A 136 3.82 -9.63 7.16
CA SER A 136 4.39 -8.99 5.97
C SER A 136 5.81 -8.53 6.29
N GLY A 137 6.66 -8.48 5.26
CA GLY A 137 8.02 -8.02 5.42
C GLY A 137 8.70 -7.63 4.12
N ASP A 138 9.63 -6.69 4.22
CA ASP A 138 10.43 -6.22 3.10
C ASP A 138 11.90 -6.18 3.50
N LEU A 139 12.76 -6.52 2.55
CA LEU A 139 14.20 -6.30 2.66
C LEU A 139 14.70 -5.68 1.36
N VAL A 140 15.14 -4.44 1.42
CA VAL A 140 15.52 -3.64 0.25
C VAL A 140 16.86 -2.94 0.44
N PHE A 141 17.62 -2.87 -0.64
CA PHE A 141 18.80 -2.03 -0.76
C PHE A 141 18.45 -0.84 -1.64
N ILE A 142 18.71 0.36 -1.14
CA ILE A 142 18.39 1.62 -1.81
C ILE A 142 19.69 2.36 -2.11
N LYS A 143 19.85 2.81 -3.35
CA LYS A 143 20.87 3.77 -3.75
C LYS A 143 20.17 5.00 -4.30
N ASP A 144 20.09 6.03 -3.48
CA ASP A 144 19.44 7.29 -3.86
C ASP A 144 20.50 8.35 -4.20
N LYS A 145 20.47 8.83 -5.44
CA LYS A 145 21.34 9.88 -5.96
C LYS A 145 20.52 11.06 -6.49
N LYS A 146 19.28 11.25 -6.00
CA LYS A 146 18.42 12.35 -6.42
C LYS A 146 19.00 13.73 -6.07
N ASP A 147 19.59 13.87 -4.88
CA ASP A 147 20.11 15.18 -4.43
C ASP A 147 21.56 15.45 -4.88
N GLN A 148 22.33 14.39 -5.17
CA GLN A 148 23.75 14.51 -5.47
C GLN A 148 24.04 14.77 -6.96
N SER A 149 23.06 14.52 -7.85
CA SER A 149 23.23 14.67 -9.30
C SER A 149 22.48 15.90 -9.80
N LYS A 150 23.19 17.02 -9.96
CA LYS A 150 22.63 18.27 -10.52
C LYS A 150 22.14 18.11 -11.96
N THR A 151 22.58 17.08 -12.68
CA THR A 151 22.32 16.89 -14.11
C THR A 151 21.54 15.62 -14.47
N ASN A 152 21.42 14.61 -13.60
CA ASN A 152 20.69 13.36 -13.87
C ASN A 152 20.35 12.59 -12.57
N PRO A 153 19.32 13.00 -11.80
CA PRO A 153 18.97 12.35 -10.55
C PRO A 153 18.38 10.95 -10.81
N TYR A 154 18.89 9.95 -10.10
CA TYR A 154 18.42 8.57 -10.18
C TYR A 154 18.25 7.95 -8.79
N ARG A 155 17.43 6.91 -8.72
CA ARG A 155 17.31 6.04 -7.55
C ARG A 155 17.18 4.60 -8.02
N LEU A 156 17.90 3.71 -7.36
CA LEU A 156 17.78 2.27 -7.55
C LEU A 156 17.34 1.63 -6.22
N ILE A 157 16.30 0.82 -6.28
CA ILE A 157 15.85 -0.03 -5.16
C ILE A 157 15.82 -1.47 -5.66
N VAL A 158 16.46 -2.37 -4.93
CA VAL A 158 16.48 -3.80 -5.21
C VAL A 158 16.23 -4.56 -3.92
N GLY A 159 15.31 -5.52 -3.94
CA GLY A 159 15.00 -6.31 -2.76
C GLY A 159 13.89 -7.31 -2.99
N ILE A 160 13.32 -7.75 -1.87
CA ILE A 160 12.21 -8.71 -1.83
C ILE A 160 11.13 -8.20 -0.88
N SER A 161 9.88 -8.47 -1.23
CA SER A 161 8.69 -8.06 -0.50
C SER A 161 7.74 -9.24 -0.40
N TYR A 162 7.30 -9.58 0.82
CA TYR A 162 6.23 -10.53 1.06
C TYR A 162 5.14 -9.86 1.89
N SER A 163 3.88 -10.17 1.60
CA SER A 163 2.74 -9.56 2.28
C SER A 163 1.61 -10.57 2.34
N GLY A 164 1.28 -11.06 3.53
CA GLY A 164 0.20 -12.04 3.72
C GLY A 164 -1.20 -11.53 3.33
N ASN A 165 -1.34 -10.22 3.11
CA ASN A 165 -2.60 -9.52 2.88
C ASN A 165 -2.66 -8.72 1.56
N ARG A 166 -1.79 -9.00 0.56
CA ARG A 166 -1.68 -8.20 -0.70
C ARG A 166 -2.24 -8.91 -1.94
N GLY A 167 -2.89 -10.06 -1.82
CA GLY A 167 -3.42 -10.81 -2.97
C GLY A 167 -2.40 -11.72 -3.65
N PHE A 168 -1.11 -11.49 -3.46
CA PHE A 168 -0.05 -12.32 -4.06
C PHE A 168 0.54 -13.25 -2.98
N PRO A 169 0.24 -14.56 -3.01
CA PRO A 169 0.65 -15.51 -1.96
C PRO A 169 2.14 -15.90 -2.02
N VAL A 170 2.95 -15.17 -2.79
CA VAL A 170 4.37 -15.44 -3.00
C VAL A 170 5.21 -14.18 -2.75
N PRO A 171 6.46 -14.31 -2.27
CA PRO A 171 7.39 -13.19 -2.23
C PRO A 171 7.61 -12.61 -3.62
N LEU A 172 7.45 -11.29 -3.74
CA LEU A 172 7.65 -10.55 -4.97
C LEU A 172 9.02 -9.86 -4.97
N PRO A 173 9.70 -9.78 -6.13
CA PRO A 173 10.85 -8.91 -6.27
C PRO A 173 10.41 -7.45 -6.07
N PHE A 174 11.20 -6.70 -5.31
CA PHE A 174 11.08 -5.25 -5.22
C PHE A 174 12.15 -4.62 -6.10
N LEU A 175 11.76 -4.13 -7.26
CA LEU A 175 12.66 -3.46 -8.21
C LEU A 175 12.09 -2.09 -8.53
N SER A 176 12.90 -1.05 -8.41
CA SER A 176 12.54 0.30 -8.84
C SER A 176 13.79 1.03 -9.32
N TYR A 177 13.78 1.40 -10.59
CA TYR A 177 14.80 2.26 -11.19
C TYR A 177 14.14 3.55 -11.64
N TYR A 178 14.28 4.58 -10.80
CA TYR A 178 13.84 5.93 -11.10
C TYR A 178 14.93 6.71 -11.80
N ARG A 179 14.56 7.47 -12.84
CA ARG A 179 15.43 8.45 -13.48
C ARG A 179 14.64 9.66 -13.99
N LYS A 180 15.15 10.87 -13.74
CA LYS A 180 14.70 12.10 -14.42
C LYS A 180 15.64 12.36 -15.59
N PHE A 181 15.18 12.10 -16.82
CA PHE A 181 15.99 12.19 -18.04
C PHE A 181 15.74 13.48 -18.83
N HIS A 182 14.70 14.24 -18.45
CA HIS A 182 14.42 15.58 -18.95
C HIS A 182 13.89 16.45 -17.79
N SER A 183 13.93 17.77 -17.94
CA SER A 183 13.32 18.71 -16.97
C SER A 183 11.85 18.36 -16.63
N ASN A 184 11.11 17.83 -17.61
CA ASN A 184 9.67 17.60 -17.54
C ASN A 184 9.32 16.12 -17.57
N TRP A 185 10.30 15.22 -17.69
CA TRP A 185 10.06 13.79 -17.80
C TRP A 185 10.93 12.98 -16.85
N SER A 186 10.27 12.04 -16.18
CA SER A 186 10.93 10.99 -15.41
C SER A 186 10.23 9.67 -15.62
N TYR A 187 10.91 8.57 -15.35
CA TYR A 187 10.28 7.25 -15.26
C TYR A 187 10.72 6.56 -13.98
N ASP A 188 9.95 5.55 -13.57
CA ASP A 188 10.29 4.58 -12.56
C ASP A 188 9.93 3.20 -13.12
N LEU A 189 10.93 2.34 -13.34
CA LEU A 189 10.73 1.02 -13.94
C LEU A 189 10.96 -0.08 -12.91
N GLY A 190 10.01 -1.01 -12.82
CA GLY A 190 10.11 -2.22 -12.00
C GLY A 190 8.79 -2.70 -11.40
N ILE A 191 8.89 -3.45 -10.30
CA ILE A 191 7.80 -4.20 -9.65
C ILE A 191 7.79 -3.79 -8.16
N PRO A 192 6.61 -3.52 -7.56
CA PRO A 192 5.26 -3.78 -8.07
C PRO A 192 4.66 -2.68 -8.95
N LYS A 193 5.36 -1.56 -9.16
CA LYS A 193 4.83 -0.42 -9.91
C LYS A 193 5.86 0.16 -10.86
N THR A 194 5.42 0.39 -12.10
CA THR A 194 6.15 1.11 -13.13
C THR A 194 5.36 2.36 -13.52
N ASN A 195 6.05 3.46 -13.83
CA ASN A 195 5.41 4.64 -14.41
C ASN A 195 6.33 5.46 -15.31
N LEU A 196 5.70 6.16 -16.27
CA LEU A 196 6.24 7.29 -16.99
C LEU A 196 5.53 8.55 -16.49
N GLN A 197 6.29 9.52 -16.02
CA GLN A 197 5.79 10.73 -15.39
C GLN A 197 6.16 11.98 -16.18
N TYR A 198 5.14 12.76 -16.52
CA TYR A 198 5.24 14.13 -17.02
C TYR A 198 5.05 15.14 -15.88
N HIS A 199 5.91 16.16 -15.84
CA HIS A 199 5.87 17.24 -14.86
C HIS A 199 5.37 18.50 -15.56
N PHE A 200 4.10 18.87 -15.37
CA PHE A 200 3.55 20.12 -15.89
C PHE A 200 4.12 21.33 -15.17
N SER A 201 4.35 21.17 -13.87
CA SER A 201 4.98 22.15 -12.99
C SER A 201 5.57 21.44 -11.77
N GLU A 202 6.16 22.19 -10.85
CA GLU A 202 6.54 21.65 -9.54
C GLU A 202 5.35 21.09 -8.76
N LYS A 203 4.13 21.59 -9.03
CA LYS A 203 2.90 21.21 -8.33
C LYS A 203 2.09 20.13 -9.01
N ASN A 204 2.12 20.05 -10.34
CA ASN A 204 1.21 19.18 -11.09
C ASN A 204 1.98 18.15 -11.91
N ARG A 205 1.63 16.88 -11.73
CA ARG A 205 2.26 15.75 -12.44
C ARG A 205 1.19 14.82 -12.98
N LEU A 206 1.47 14.24 -14.14
CA LEU A 206 0.67 13.18 -14.74
C LEU A 206 1.55 11.96 -14.95
N LYS A 207 1.03 10.79 -14.63
CA LYS A 207 1.73 9.52 -14.82
C LYS A 207 0.89 8.59 -15.67
N LEU A 208 1.51 7.95 -16.64
CA LEU A 208 1.06 6.67 -17.15
C LEU A 208 1.72 5.59 -16.29
N TYR A 209 0.94 4.64 -15.76
CA TYR A 209 1.48 3.62 -14.88
C TYR A 209 0.91 2.23 -15.15
N ALA A 210 1.67 1.23 -14.72
CA ALA A 210 1.21 -0.14 -14.50
C ALA A 210 1.57 -0.55 -13.07
N GLN A 211 0.67 -1.25 -12.37
CA GLN A 211 0.93 -1.68 -11.00
C GLN A 211 0.22 -3.00 -10.66
N LEU A 212 0.82 -3.73 -9.72
CA LEU A 212 0.18 -4.83 -9.01
C LEU A 212 -0.56 -4.26 -7.78
N ASP A 213 -1.81 -4.67 -7.61
CA ASP A 213 -2.64 -4.36 -6.43
C ASP A 213 -3.46 -5.61 -6.06
N GLY A 214 -4.10 -5.57 -4.91
CA GLY A 214 -4.85 -6.70 -4.40
C GLY A 214 -5.04 -6.65 -2.90
N PHE A 215 -5.67 -7.69 -2.37
CA PHE A 215 -5.71 -7.96 -0.94
C PHE A 215 -5.94 -9.46 -0.69
N THR A 216 -5.67 -9.88 0.54
CA THR A 216 -6.01 -11.21 1.03
C THR A 216 -6.56 -11.05 2.44
N ALA A 217 -7.68 -11.71 2.74
CA ALA A 217 -8.25 -11.70 4.08
C ALA A 217 -8.84 -13.07 4.44
N ASN A 218 -8.80 -13.39 5.73
CA ASN A 218 -9.32 -14.64 6.26
C ASN A 218 -10.82 -14.52 6.51
N ILE A 219 -11.52 -15.63 6.29
CA ILE A 219 -12.96 -15.78 6.54
C ILE A 219 -13.07 -16.49 7.88
N ASN A 220 -13.50 -15.77 8.91
CA ASN A 220 -13.63 -16.34 10.24
C ASN A 220 -14.67 -17.47 10.27
N GLY A 221 -14.31 -18.58 10.92
CA GLY A 221 -15.11 -19.80 10.96
C GLY A 221 -15.14 -20.58 9.63
N GLY A 222 -14.62 -19.99 8.55
CA GLY A 222 -14.74 -20.50 7.18
C GLY A 222 -16.18 -20.43 6.65
N THR A 223 -16.33 -20.59 5.33
CA THR A 223 -17.63 -20.76 4.69
C THR A 223 -17.64 -22.02 3.82
N PRO A 224 -18.64 -22.92 3.97
CA PRO A 224 -18.77 -24.07 3.10
C PRO A 224 -19.02 -23.63 1.65
N VAL A 225 -18.21 -24.14 0.72
CA VAL A 225 -18.38 -23.90 -0.71
C VAL A 225 -18.26 -25.24 -1.42
N ASP A 226 -19.36 -25.70 -2.00
CA ASP A 226 -19.50 -27.03 -2.61
C ASP A 226 -19.09 -28.19 -1.66
N GLN A 227 -17.92 -28.79 -1.86
CA GLN A 227 -17.39 -29.89 -1.01
C GLN A 227 -16.25 -29.43 -0.08
N ASP A 228 -15.82 -28.18 -0.18
CA ASP A 228 -14.68 -27.61 0.52
C ASP A 228 -15.09 -26.52 1.52
N ILE A 229 -14.14 -26.08 2.33
CA ILE A 229 -14.32 -24.97 3.28
C ILE A 229 -13.39 -23.83 2.86
N ALA A 230 -13.97 -22.72 2.40
CA ALA A 230 -13.23 -21.50 2.14
C ALA A 230 -12.82 -20.84 3.46
N GLN A 231 -11.51 -20.65 3.64
CA GLN A 231 -10.92 -20.01 4.82
C GLN A 231 -10.35 -18.62 4.52
N SER A 232 -10.15 -18.26 3.25
CA SER A 232 -9.71 -16.91 2.88
C SER A 232 -10.28 -16.49 1.53
N ILE A 233 -10.39 -15.18 1.35
CA ILE A 233 -10.61 -14.54 0.06
C ILE A 233 -9.29 -13.91 -0.42
N ASN A 234 -9.03 -14.02 -1.71
CA ASN A 234 -7.86 -13.46 -2.35
C ASN A 234 -8.27 -12.67 -3.60
N MET A 235 -7.76 -11.46 -3.73
CA MET A 235 -7.91 -10.65 -4.94
C MET A 235 -6.55 -10.22 -5.45
N SER A 236 -6.23 -10.57 -6.69
CA SER A 236 -5.02 -10.15 -7.41
C SER A 236 -5.40 -9.29 -8.61
N LEU A 237 -4.79 -8.11 -8.73
CA LEU A 237 -5.07 -7.17 -9.80
C LEU A 237 -3.77 -6.74 -10.50
N ILE A 238 -3.80 -6.76 -11.83
CA ILE A 238 -2.83 -6.06 -12.68
C ILE A 238 -3.54 -4.87 -13.30
N LEU A 239 -3.06 -3.67 -13.00
CA LEU A 239 -3.71 -2.41 -13.38
C LEU A 239 -2.82 -1.62 -14.33
N ALA A 240 -3.42 -0.99 -15.34
CA ALA A 240 -2.76 0.05 -16.14
C ALA A 240 -3.65 1.28 -16.26
N GLY A 241 -3.07 2.47 -16.12
CA GLY A 241 -3.88 3.68 -16.03
C GLY A 241 -3.10 4.98 -15.96
N ILE A 242 -3.84 6.04 -15.69
CA ILE A 242 -3.30 7.38 -15.52
C ILE A 242 -3.45 7.85 -14.07
N GLN A 243 -2.43 8.53 -13.56
CA GLN A 243 -2.43 9.13 -12.24
C GLN A 243 -2.13 10.61 -12.35
N TYR A 244 -3.04 11.45 -11.87
CA TYR A 244 -2.79 12.86 -11.64
C TYR A 244 -2.35 13.09 -10.19
N GLU A 245 -1.31 13.90 -9.98
CA GLU A 245 -0.84 14.32 -8.66
C GLU A 245 -0.81 15.85 -8.58
N CYS A 246 -1.41 16.39 -7.52
CA CYS A 246 -1.40 17.80 -7.17
C CYS A 246 -0.69 17.97 -5.82
N HIS A 247 0.48 18.60 -5.84
CA HIS A 247 1.24 18.98 -4.65
C HIS A 247 0.83 20.38 -4.21
N PHE A 248 0.27 20.49 -3.02
CA PHE A 248 -0.16 21.76 -2.43
C PHE A 248 0.48 21.90 -1.05
N LYS A 249 1.12 23.05 -0.79
CA LYS A 249 2.08 23.18 0.33
C LYS A 249 3.22 22.15 0.22
N ASP A 250 4.26 22.31 1.03
CA ASP A 250 5.50 21.53 0.83
C ASP A 250 5.34 20.03 1.14
N HIS A 251 4.32 19.65 1.92
CA HIS A 251 4.16 18.29 2.44
C HIS A 251 2.89 17.56 1.98
N PHE A 252 1.90 18.23 1.38
CA PHE A 252 0.63 17.58 1.02
C PHE A 252 0.55 17.26 -0.47
N GLU A 253 0.08 16.06 -0.78
CA GLU A 253 -0.17 15.57 -2.13
C GLU A 253 -1.58 15.01 -2.20
N PHE A 254 -2.39 15.53 -3.13
CA PHE A 254 -3.60 14.90 -3.61
C PHE A 254 -3.29 14.09 -4.86
N TYR A 255 -3.93 12.94 -5.01
CA TYR A 255 -3.85 12.19 -6.26
C TYR A 255 -5.20 11.61 -6.67
N LEU A 256 -5.38 11.45 -7.97
CA LEU A 256 -6.47 10.71 -8.59
C LEU A 256 -5.88 9.71 -9.59
N ARG A 257 -6.31 8.45 -9.48
CA ARG A 257 -5.97 7.35 -10.37
C ARG A 257 -7.21 6.84 -11.08
N THR A 258 -7.12 6.68 -12.38
CA THR A 258 -8.11 5.97 -13.19
C THR A 258 -7.39 4.91 -14.01
N SER A 259 -7.84 3.67 -13.91
CA SER A 259 -7.15 2.51 -14.49
C SER A 259 -8.13 1.55 -15.10
N TYR A 260 -7.63 0.79 -16.07
CA TYR A 260 -8.25 -0.43 -16.56
C TYR A 260 -7.58 -1.63 -15.90
N ILE A 261 -8.38 -2.63 -15.55
CA ILE A 261 -7.90 -3.89 -15.00
C ILE A 261 -7.49 -4.79 -16.17
N LEU A 262 -6.19 -5.07 -16.27
CA LEU A 262 -5.61 -5.94 -17.31
C LEU A 262 -5.75 -7.42 -16.96
N SER A 263 -5.75 -7.73 -15.66
CA SER A 263 -5.96 -9.06 -15.11
C SER A 263 -6.63 -8.90 -13.76
N ARG A 264 -7.72 -9.62 -13.55
CA ARG A 264 -8.41 -9.75 -12.27
C ARG A 264 -8.51 -11.23 -11.94
N ASP A 265 -8.32 -11.54 -10.67
CA ASP A 265 -8.46 -12.87 -10.14
C ASP A 265 -8.98 -12.71 -8.70
N VAL A 266 -10.26 -13.05 -8.49
CA VAL A 266 -10.92 -13.03 -7.18
C VAL A 266 -11.35 -14.44 -6.84
N GLN A 267 -10.74 -15.01 -5.80
CA GLN A 267 -10.89 -16.42 -5.47
C GLN A 267 -11.08 -16.66 -3.98
N LEU A 268 -11.86 -17.69 -3.66
CA LEU A 268 -11.90 -18.30 -2.34
C LEU A 268 -10.86 -19.42 -2.26
N ARG A 269 -10.23 -19.55 -1.10
CA ARG A 269 -9.16 -20.52 -0.87
C ARG A 269 -9.33 -21.29 0.42
N ASP A 270 -8.82 -22.52 0.42
CA ASP A 270 -8.84 -23.42 1.57
C ASP A 270 -7.73 -23.10 2.61
N SER A 271 -7.60 -23.96 3.61
CA SER A 271 -6.57 -23.88 4.66
C SER A 271 -5.12 -23.99 4.16
N LYS A 272 -4.91 -24.63 3.00
CA LYS A 272 -3.60 -24.78 2.37
C LYS A 272 -3.29 -23.61 1.42
N LYS A 273 -4.24 -22.67 1.28
CA LYS A 273 -4.22 -21.56 0.32
C LYS A 273 -4.33 -22.03 -1.13
N ASP A 274 -4.91 -23.22 -1.33
CA ASP A 274 -5.28 -23.70 -2.65
C ASP A 274 -6.59 -23.01 -3.07
N ASP A 275 -6.65 -22.64 -4.35
CA ASP A 275 -7.80 -22.02 -4.99
C ASP A 275 -8.94 -23.03 -5.14
N ILE A 276 -10.11 -22.74 -4.58
CA ILE A 276 -11.27 -23.66 -4.57
C ILE A 276 -12.50 -23.12 -5.29
N PHE A 277 -12.66 -21.80 -5.38
CA PHE A 277 -13.81 -21.19 -6.07
C PHE A 277 -13.44 -19.82 -6.67
N LEU A 278 -13.73 -19.65 -7.96
CA LEU A 278 -13.56 -18.39 -8.66
C LEU A 278 -14.80 -17.53 -8.50
N ILE A 279 -14.66 -16.37 -7.84
CA ILE A 279 -15.75 -15.39 -7.69
C ILE A 279 -15.87 -14.57 -8.96
N ASP A 280 -14.74 -14.05 -9.47
CA ASP A 280 -14.75 -13.12 -10.60
C ASP A 280 -13.34 -12.92 -11.20
N ASP A 281 -13.25 -12.91 -12.53
CA ASP A 281 -12.02 -12.75 -13.32
C ASP A 281 -12.15 -11.69 -14.43
N SER A 282 -13.27 -10.97 -14.47
CA SER A 282 -13.62 -10.14 -15.62
C SER A 282 -12.78 -8.85 -15.67
N ASN A 283 -12.80 -8.11 -16.77
CA ASN A 283 -12.10 -6.81 -16.83
C ASN A 283 -13.02 -5.65 -16.40
N GLY A 284 -12.45 -4.55 -15.95
CA GLY A 284 -13.23 -3.41 -15.45
C GLY A 284 -12.44 -2.13 -15.23
N GLY A 285 -13.16 -1.10 -14.78
CA GLY A 285 -12.56 0.16 -14.34
C GLY A 285 -12.11 0.08 -12.88
N TYR A 286 -11.04 0.80 -12.56
CA TYR A 286 -10.53 0.93 -11.20
C TYR A 286 -10.16 2.38 -10.92
N ILE A 287 -10.81 2.99 -9.93
CA ILE A 287 -10.61 4.39 -9.55
C ILE A 287 -10.08 4.43 -8.12
N SER A 288 -9.05 5.25 -7.90
CA SER A 288 -8.48 5.44 -6.56
C SER A 288 -8.04 6.88 -6.35
N THR A 289 -8.41 7.47 -5.22
CA THR A 289 -8.13 8.87 -4.90
C THR A 289 -7.67 8.98 -3.44
N GLY A 290 -6.85 9.97 -3.12
CA GLY A 290 -6.42 10.13 -1.75
C GLY A 290 -5.53 11.34 -1.49
N LEU A 291 -5.25 11.53 -0.21
CA LEU A 291 -4.36 12.55 0.33
C LEU A 291 -3.17 11.88 1.01
N ARG A 292 -1.98 12.44 0.79
CA ARG A 292 -0.72 12.00 1.40
C ARG A 292 -0.01 13.16 2.04
N ILE A 293 0.64 12.88 3.16
CA ILE A 293 1.57 13.77 3.83
C ILE A 293 2.96 13.14 3.71
N LYS A 294 3.90 13.87 3.08
CA LYS A 294 5.27 13.43 2.86
C LYS A 294 6.21 14.10 3.85
N ILE A 295 7.22 13.35 4.30
CA ILE A 295 8.31 13.82 5.15
C ILE A 295 9.36 14.51 4.29
#